data_AF-A0A3M6K6X4-F1
#
_entry.id   AF-A0A3M6K6X4-F1
#
_cell.length_a   1.000
_cell.length_b   1.000
_cell.length_c   1.000
_cell.angle_alpha   90.00
_cell.angle_beta   90.00
_cell.angle_gamma   90.00
#
_symmetry.space_group_name_H-M   'P 1'
#
loop_
_entity.id
_entity.type
_entity.pdbx_description
1 polymer ?
#
loop_
_entity_poly.entity_id
_entity_poly.type
_entity_poly.pdbx_seq_one_letter_code
_entity_poly.pdbx_strand_id
1 'polypeptide(L)'
;GNWISYPKVAIPIWVNIFMTEKIPEHKILENPNIQTKSEGEIILSSHKFGVNFDYEFFPNDFIYVFSSEYSESALLQMSVTRPDGMELELLSTSLPYSNTKTIHSERIFSTDDAIKKNLLLQSEIFDFDLEGLSAEDIVFSDTKTNEPLKGDYVFSIDTYSINSEIKSHESKLIIGGKAFGMMGTDELRRDLAIGLLWGTPLALFIGLVVSIASVIMGLLYGVYAGFKGKKTDEVMMRFNDVIYALPALPFLIILSVTISNSIFVLVGFLMIFGWVGIAKVARSMSLQIKTRGYVDAANMMGQKNSKIVLKHILPQLLPYAFASIAISVPAAITTEAGLSFLGLGDPSFPTWGHILHDANTFGAAARGLWWWIMPPGVMIAIAGLAFVFIGNALDAIVNPKLKR
;
A
#
# COMPACT_ATOMS: atom_id res chain seq x y z
N GLY A 1 8.88 -12.24 4.84
CA GLY A 1 10.01 -11.60 4.15
C GLY A 1 9.93 -11.73 2.64
N ASN A 2 8.78 -11.42 2.01
CA ASN A 2 8.57 -11.64 0.58
C ASN A 2 8.96 -10.46 -0.32
N TRP A 3 9.17 -9.26 0.24
CA TRP A 3 9.45 -8.04 -0.53
C TRP A 3 10.93 -7.75 -0.73
N ILE A 4 11.80 -8.60 -0.19
CA ILE A 4 13.24 -8.33 -0.16
C ILE A 4 13.85 -8.27 -1.57
N SER A 5 13.22 -8.93 -2.55
CA SER A 5 13.58 -8.90 -3.96
C SER A 5 13.11 -7.63 -4.68
N TYR A 6 12.23 -6.83 -4.09
CA TYR A 6 11.72 -5.60 -4.72
C TYR A 6 12.63 -4.42 -4.42
N PRO A 7 12.64 -3.39 -5.29
CA PRO A 7 13.46 -2.22 -5.05
C PRO A 7 12.88 -1.38 -3.92
N LYS A 8 13.75 -0.68 -3.19
CA LYS A 8 13.32 0.35 -2.23
C LYS A 8 12.91 1.60 -2.98
N VAL A 9 11.82 2.23 -2.56
CA VAL A 9 11.48 3.59 -2.99
C VAL A 9 11.47 3.74 -4.52
N ALA A 10 10.93 2.75 -5.21
CA ALA A 10 10.85 2.80 -6.66
C ALA A 10 9.59 3.55 -7.10
N ILE A 11 9.75 4.40 -8.10
CA ILE A 11 8.65 5.15 -8.72
C ILE A 11 7.80 4.22 -9.60
N PRO A 12 6.52 4.51 -9.89
CA PRO A 12 5.74 3.68 -10.80
C PRO A 12 6.34 3.58 -12.22
N ILE A 13 6.24 2.40 -12.83
CA ILE A 13 6.81 2.14 -14.18
C ILE A 13 6.21 3.07 -15.24
N TRP A 14 4.92 3.37 -15.15
CA TRP A 14 4.24 4.22 -16.14
C TRP A 14 4.80 5.65 -16.20
N VAL A 15 5.60 6.09 -15.22
CA VAL A 15 6.26 7.39 -15.27
C VAL A 15 7.28 7.46 -16.41
N ASN A 16 7.90 6.34 -16.78
CA ASN A 16 8.80 6.25 -17.94
C ASN A 16 8.11 6.61 -19.27
N ILE A 17 6.77 6.54 -19.36
CA ILE A 17 6.03 6.92 -20.57
C ILE A 17 6.10 8.44 -20.80
N PHE A 18 6.23 9.21 -19.73
CA PHE A 18 6.21 10.68 -19.76
C PHE A 18 7.60 11.31 -19.62
N MET A 19 8.61 10.52 -19.26
CA MET A 19 9.99 10.99 -19.11
C MET A 19 10.73 10.93 -20.46
N THR A 20 11.51 11.98 -20.74
CA THR A 20 12.43 11.99 -21.88
C THR A 20 13.62 11.07 -21.62
N GLU A 21 14.17 11.15 -20.41
CA GLU A 21 15.25 10.27 -19.95
C GLU A 21 14.65 9.12 -19.14
N LYS A 22 14.70 7.91 -19.70
CA LYS A 22 14.11 6.75 -19.05
C LYS A 22 14.98 6.27 -17.89
N ILE A 23 14.35 5.97 -16.77
CA ILE A 23 14.99 5.36 -15.60
C ILE A 23 14.86 3.83 -15.65
N PRO A 24 15.83 3.09 -15.09
CA PRO A 24 15.83 1.64 -15.13
C PRO A 24 14.64 1.05 -14.39
N GLU A 25 13.94 0.15 -15.08
CA GLU A 25 12.86 -0.63 -14.48
C GLU A 25 13.45 -1.85 -13.79
N HIS A 26 12.85 -2.21 -12.65
CA HIS A 26 13.32 -3.32 -11.87
C HIS A 26 12.90 -4.63 -12.53
N LYS A 27 13.87 -5.50 -12.80
CA LYS A 27 13.66 -6.77 -13.51
C LYS A 27 14.07 -7.94 -12.63
N ILE A 28 13.19 -8.93 -12.58
CA ILE A 28 13.41 -10.21 -11.92
C ILE A 28 13.43 -11.28 -13.02
N LEU A 29 14.56 -11.94 -13.19
CA LEU A 29 14.80 -12.92 -14.23
C LEU A 29 14.96 -14.29 -13.58
N GLU A 30 13.96 -15.15 -13.74
CA GLU A 30 13.88 -16.45 -13.04
C GLU A 30 14.15 -17.65 -13.97
N ASN A 31 14.19 -17.41 -15.29
CA ASN A 31 14.33 -18.46 -16.29
C ASN A 31 15.65 -18.28 -17.05
N PRO A 32 16.80 -18.69 -16.49
CA PRO A 32 18.06 -18.67 -17.21
C PRO A 32 18.02 -19.66 -18.38
N ASN A 33 18.79 -19.36 -19.42
CA ASN A 33 19.14 -20.37 -20.42
C ASN A 33 20.25 -21.25 -19.83
N ILE A 34 19.91 -22.50 -19.53
CA ILE A 34 20.81 -23.45 -18.86
C ILE A 34 21.51 -24.30 -19.91
N GLN A 35 22.84 -24.34 -19.86
CA GLN A 35 23.67 -25.22 -20.69
C GLN A 35 24.58 -26.04 -19.79
N THR A 36 24.50 -27.36 -19.91
CA THR A 36 25.40 -28.26 -19.18
C THR A 36 26.38 -28.89 -20.16
N LYS A 37 27.68 -28.79 -19.86
CA LYS A 37 28.76 -29.45 -20.60
C LYS A 37 29.54 -30.32 -19.63
N SER A 38 29.91 -31.51 -20.06
CA SER A 38 30.79 -32.39 -19.30
C SER A 38 32.05 -32.65 -20.14
N GLU A 39 33.21 -32.37 -19.54
CA GLU A 39 34.51 -32.61 -20.15
C GLU A 39 35.37 -33.38 -19.15
N GLY A 40 35.47 -34.69 -19.35
CA GLY A 40 36.11 -35.59 -18.38
C GLY A 40 35.36 -35.66 -17.06
N GLU A 41 36.06 -35.43 -15.95
CA GLU A 41 35.51 -35.42 -14.59
C GLU A 41 34.85 -34.09 -14.21
N ILE A 42 35.03 -33.04 -15.03
CA ILE A 42 34.49 -31.71 -14.78
C ILE A 42 33.14 -31.55 -15.45
N ILE A 43 32.15 -31.11 -14.68
CA ILE A 43 30.81 -30.76 -15.15
C ILE A 43 30.64 -29.26 -14.99
N LEU A 44 30.38 -28.58 -16.10
CA LEU A 44 30.06 -27.16 -16.16
C LEU A 44 28.55 -26.99 -16.34
N SER A 45 27.90 -26.29 -15.41
CA SER A 45 26.53 -25.81 -15.55
C SER A 45 26.53 -24.29 -15.71
N SER A 46 26.17 -23.81 -16.90
CA SER A 46 26.12 -22.39 -17.26
C SER A 46 24.69 -21.88 -17.27
N HIS A 47 24.40 -20.87 -16.47
CA HIS A 47 23.11 -20.20 -16.36
C HIS A 47 23.21 -18.80 -16.94
N LYS A 48 22.56 -18.56 -18.08
CA LYS A 48 22.65 -17.28 -18.80
C LYS A 48 21.37 -16.46 -18.69
N PHE A 49 21.50 -15.21 -18.25
CA PHE A 49 20.41 -14.25 -18.13
C PHE A 49 20.62 -13.09 -19.10
N GLY A 50 19.74 -12.99 -20.11
CA GLY A 50 19.72 -11.87 -21.04
C GLY A 50 18.99 -10.66 -20.45
N VAL A 51 19.60 -9.49 -20.51
CA VAL A 51 19.05 -8.23 -20.02
C VAL A 51 19.16 -7.17 -21.10
N ASN A 52 18.02 -6.77 -21.66
CA ASN A 52 17.97 -5.56 -22.48
C ASN A 52 17.94 -4.33 -21.56
N PHE A 53 18.95 -3.48 -21.67
CA PHE A 53 19.13 -2.27 -20.88
C PHE A 53 19.11 -1.04 -21.79
N ASP A 54 17.97 -0.34 -21.81
CA ASP A 54 17.73 0.85 -22.65
C ASP A 54 17.28 2.03 -21.78
N TYR A 55 18.17 2.48 -20.90
CA TYR A 55 17.90 3.51 -19.90
C TYR A 55 19.05 4.52 -19.84
N GLU A 56 18.74 5.75 -19.43
CA GLU A 56 19.72 6.86 -19.32
C GLU A 56 20.42 6.90 -17.95
N PHE A 57 19.99 6.08 -16.99
CA PHE A 57 20.52 6.03 -15.63
C PHE A 57 20.95 4.61 -15.26
N PHE A 58 22.02 4.50 -14.47
CA PHE A 58 22.47 3.24 -13.90
C PHE A 58 21.40 2.57 -13.02
N PRO A 59 21.34 1.22 -12.98
CA PRO A 59 20.50 0.53 -12.02
C PRO A 59 20.97 0.84 -10.58
N ASN A 60 20.13 0.53 -9.59
CA ASN A 60 20.44 0.73 -8.17
C ASN A 60 21.31 -0.40 -7.60
N ASP A 61 21.15 -1.63 -8.11
CA ASP A 61 21.92 -2.80 -7.73
C ASP A 61 21.73 -3.92 -8.77
N PHE A 62 22.48 -5.00 -8.61
CA PHE A 62 22.10 -6.30 -9.15
C PHE A 62 22.33 -7.38 -8.10
N ILE A 63 21.49 -8.41 -8.10
CA ILE A 63 21.53 -9.47 -7.09
C ILE A 63 21.34 -10.81 -7.79
N TYR A 64 22.27 -11.73 -7.57
CA TYR A 64 22.12 -13.12 -7.98
C TYR A 64 21.67 -13.96 -6.78
N VAL A 65 20.54 -14.65 -6.92
CA VAL A 65 19.96 -15.52 -5.89
C VAL A 65 19.97 -16.94 -6.43
N PHE A 66 20.57 -17.87 -5.70
CA PHE A 66 20.60 -19.26 -6.12
C PHE A 66 20.39 -20.23 -4.96
N SER A 67 19.86 -21.40 -5.32
CA SER A 67 19.75 -22.57 -4.48
C SER A 67 20.19 -23.77 -5.30
N SER A 68 21.26 -24.44 -4.89
CA SER A 68 21.87 -25.53 -5.65
C SER A 68 22.18 -26.71 -4.75
N GLU A 69 21.84 -27.90 -5.24
CA GLU A 69 22.18 -29.18 -4.63
C GLU A 69 23.45 -29.72 -5.28
N TYR A 70 24.48 -29.96 -4.46
CA TYR A 70 25.77 -30.47 -4.91
C TYR A 70 26.44 -31.33 -3.83
N SER A 71 27.54 -31.98 -4.20
CA SER A 71 28.48 -32.67 -3.30
C SER A 71 29.90 -32.20 -3.58
N GLU A 72 30.79 -32.39 -2.61
CA GLU A 72 32.18 -31.91 -2.62
C GLU A 72 32.26 -30.37 -2.67
N SER A 73 33.25 -29.82 -3.37
CA SER A 73 33.36 -28.38 -3.64
C SER A 73 33.03 -28.12 -5.10
N ALA A 74 32.27 -27.06 -5.34
CA ALA A 74 32.03 -26.53 -6.68
C ALA A 74 32.54 -25.10 -6.77
N LEU A 75 33.09 -24.70 -7.91
CA LEU A 75 33.50 -23.33 -8.18
C LEU A 75 32.36 -22.60 -8.88
N LEU A 76 31.90 -21.50 -8.30
CA LEU A 76 30.92 -20.59 -8.88
C LEU A 76 31.64 -19.38 -9.46
N GLN A 77 31.51 -19.18 -10.77
CA GLN A 77 31.99 -18.00 -11.47
C GLN A 77 30.80 -17.21 -12.02
N MET A 78 30.84 -15.89 -11.85
CA MET A 78 29.85 -14.96 -12.39
C MET A 78 30.56 -13.96 -13.29
N SER A 79 30.14 -13.88 -14.54
CA SER A 79 30.62 -12.88 -15.51
C SER A 79 29.44 -12.18 -16.18
N VAL A 80 29.73 -11.05 -16.82
CA VAL A 80 28.76 -10.33 -17.65
C VAL A 80 29.39 -9.98 -18.99
N THR A 81 28.74 -10.42 -20.06
CA THR A 81 29.03 -9.97 -21.42
C THR A 81 28.22 -8.70 -21.68
N ARG A 82 28.92 -7.62 -22.02
CA ARG A 82 28.36 -6.29 -22.29
C ARG A 82 27.94 -6.13 -23.76
N PRO A 83 27.14 -5.11 -24.11
CA PRO A 83 26.72 -4.83 -25.49
C PRO A 83 27.86 -4.55 -26.48
N ASP A 84 28.99 -4.06 -25.98
CA ASP A 84 30.21 -3.80 -26.75
C ASP A 84 31.05 -5.07 -27.02
N GLY A 85 30.60 -6.22 -26.50
CA GLY A 85 31.26 -7.52 -26.65
C GLY A 85 32.35 -7.80 -25.61
N MET A 86 32.60 -6.87 -24.67
CA MET A 86 33.54 -7.13 -23.57
C MET A 86 32.91 -8.00 -22.49
N GLU A 87 33.71 -8.88 -21.92
CA GLU A 87 33.31 -9.72 -20.79
C GLU A 87 34.00 -9.23 -19.52
N LEU A 88 33.22 -8.95 -18.49
CA LEU A 88 33.72 -8.57 -17.17
C LEU A 88 33.51 -9.74 -16.20
N GLU A 89 34.58 -10.16 -15.53
CA GLU A 89 34.49 -11.12 -14.45
C GLU A 89 34.02 -10.41 -13.17
N LEU A 90 32.90 -10.86 -12.62
CA LEU A 90 32.29 -10.27 -11.42
C LEU A 90 32.74 -11.01 -10.18
N LEU A 91 32.59 -12.33 -10.15
CA LEU A 91 32.88 -13.14 -8.96
C LEU A 91 33.47 -14.49 -9.35
N SER A 92 34.42 -14.97 -8.54
CA SER A 92 34.87 -16.36 -8.56
C SER A 92 35.01 -16.82 -7.12
N THR A 93 34.19 -17.79 -6.70
CA THR A 93 34.16 -18.27 -5.31
C THR A 93 33.82 -19.76 -5.25
N SER A 94 34.39 -20.47 -4.28
CA SER A 94 34.06 -21.88 -4.04
C SER A 94 32.85 -22.02 -3.13
N LEU A 95 31.89 -22.85 -3.52
CA LEU A 95 30.80 -23.26 -2.66
C LEU A 95 31.31 -24.09 -1.46
N PRO A 96 30.64 -24.03 -0.29
CA PRO A 96 31.06 -24.77 0.90
C PRO A 96 31.22 -26.26 0.65
N TYR A 97 32.35 -26.83 1.07
CA TYR A 97 32.60 -28.26 0.89
C TYR A 97 31.59 -29.12 1.68
N SER A 98 31.08 -30.19 1.04
CA SER A 98 30.23 -31.18 1.71
C SER A 98 30.50 -32.61 1.24
N ASN A 99 30.70 -33.54 2.19
CA ASN A 99 30.85 -34.97 1.90
C ASN A 99 29.55 -35.65 1.42
N THR A 100 28.41 -35.04 1.69
CA THR A 100 27.08 -35.55 1.31
C THR A 100 26.37 -34.53 0.42
N LYS A 101 25.35 -34.96 -0.33
CA LYS A 101 24.48 -34.03 -1.06
C LYS A 101 23.87 -33.03 -0.09
N THR A 102 24.14 -31.75 -0.32
CA THR A 102 23.63 -30.64 0.48
C THR A 102 22.98 -29.62 -0.44
N ILE A 103 21.99 -28.89 0.07
CA ILE A 103 21.38 -27.75 -0.61
C ILE A 103 21.98 -26.50 0.03
N HIS A 104 22.73 -25.73 -0.75
CA HIS A 104 23.21 -24.41 -0.35
C HIS A 104 22.35 -23.35 -1.01
N SER A 105 22.03 -22.28 -0.28
CA SER A 105 21.26 -21.15 -0.81
C SER A 105 21.92 -19.85 -0.39
N GLU A 106 22.16 -18.97 -1.35
CA GLU A 106 22.91 -17.75 -1.14
C GLU A 106 22.40 -16.62 -2.05
N ARG A 107 22.71 -15.40 -1.63
CA ARG A 107 22.43 -14.18 -2.39
C ARG A 107 23.69 -13.36 -2.50
N ILE A 108 24.15 -13.20 -3.73
CA ILE A 108 25.30 -12.38 -4.07
C ILE A 108 24.78 -11.01 -4.49
N PHE A 109 25.18 -9.97 -3.76
CA PHE A 109 24.79 -8.58 -4.01
C PHE A 109 25.89 -7.85 -4.77
N SER A 110 25.54 -6.89 -5.63
CA SER A 110 26.53 -6.04 -6.32
C SER A 110 27.47 -5.29 -5.36
N THR A 111 27.04 -5.09 -4.11
CA THR A 111 27.84 -4.46 -3.04
C THR A 111 28.87 -5.39 -2.39
N ASP A 112 29.00 -6.64 -2.83
CA ASP A 112 30.01 -7.56 -2.31
C ASP A 112 31.43 -7.04 -2.64
N ASP A 113 32.30 -7.01 -1.63
CA ASP A 113 33.68 -6.54 -1.76
C ASP A 113 34.47 -7.34 -2.80
N ALA A 114 34.17 -8.63 -2.97
CA ALA A 114 34.83 -9.47 -3.97
C ALA A 114 34.49 -9.00 -5.39
N ILE A 115 33.23 -8.63 -5.65
CA ILE A 115 32.81 -8.09 -6.94
C ILE A 115 33.53 -6.79 -7.24
N LYS A 116 33.54 -5.86 -6.27
CA LYS A 116 34.20 -4.57 -6.45
C LYS A 116 35.70 -4.75 -6.70
N LYS A 117 36.38 -5.64 -5.98
CA LYS A 117 37.81 -5.92 -6.18
C LYS A 117 38.09 -6.50 -7.56
N ASN A 118 37.30 -7.48 -8.02
CA ASN A 118 37.48 -8.08 -9.33
C ASN A 118 37.27 -7.07 -10.46
N LEU A 119 36.29 -6.18 -10.33
CA LEU A 119 36.07 -5.09 -11.28
C LEU A 119 37.24 -4.08 -11.29
N LEU A 120 37.79 -3.71 -10.13
CA LEU A 120 38.94 -2.81 -10.04
C LEU A 120 40.22 -3.41 -10.66
N LEU A 121 40.40 -4.73 -10.58
CA LEU A 121 41.50 -5.44 -11.26
C LEU A 121 41.40 -5.37 -12.80
N GLN A 122 40.21 -5.07 -13.32
CA GLN A 122 39.92 -4.91 -14.74
C GLN A 122 39.84 -3.41 -15.15
N SER A 123 40.40 -2.51 -14.34
CA SER A 123 40.35 -1.05 -14.58
C SER A 123 41.01 -0.61 -15.88
N GLU A 124 41.97 -1.37 -16.42
CA GLU A 124 42.63 -1.08 -17.71
C GLU A 124 41.65 -1.04 -18.91
N ILE A 125 40.45 -1.59 -18.75
CA ILE A 125 39.39 -1.58 -19.77
C ILE A 125 38.74 -0.19 -19.91
N PHE A 126 38.84 0.66 -18.88
CA PHE A 126 38.13 1.93 -18.78
C PHE A 126 39.09 3.12 -18.92
N ASP A 127 38.70 4.12 -19.69
CA ASP A 127 39.47 5.37 -19.89
C ASP A 127 39.29 6.38 -18.74
N PHE A 128 38.64 5.98 -17.64
CA PHE A 128 38.38 6.78 -16.45
C PHE A 128 38.63 6.00 -15.17
N ASP A 129 38.78 6.73 -14.07
CA ASP A 129 39.05 6.15 -12.76
C ASP A 129 37.81 5.47 -12.17
N LEU A 130 37.98 4.22 -11.71
CA LEU A 130 36.93 3.42 -11.09
C LEU A 130 36.84 3.61 -9.57
N GLU A 131 37.80 4.33 -8.95
CA GLU A 131 37.78 4.57 -7.52
C GLU A 131 36.49 5.29 -7.08
N GLY A 132 35.83 4.74 -6.05
CA GLY A 132 34.59 5.30 -5.50
C GLY A 132 33.31 4.92 -6.24
N LEU A 133 33.39 4.36 -7.47
CA LEU A 133 32.21 3.89 -8.20
C LEU A 133 31.61 2.61 -7.58
N SER A 134 30.32 2.42 -7.79
CA SER A 134 29.63 1.18 -7.42
C SER A 134 29.81 0.12 -8.50
N ALA A 135 29.57 -1.16 -8.17
CA ALA A 135 29.74 -2.24 -9.13
C ALA A 135 28.77 -2.11 -10.31
N GLU A 136 27.53 -1.69 -10.05
CA GLU A 136 26.56 -1.42 -11.10
C GLU A 136 26.95 -0.26 -12.02
N ASP A 137 27.54 0.82 -11.51
CA ASP A 137 28.05 1.92 -12.34
C ASP A 137 29.17 1.41 -13.27
N ILE A 138 30.10 0.60 -12.76
CA ILE A 138 31.20 0.03 -13.55
C ILE A 138 30.67 -0.96 -14.61
N VAL A 139 29.77 -1.86 -14.23
CA VAL A 139 29.26 -2.91 -15.14
C VAL A 139 28.46 -2.31 -16.29
N PHE A 140 27.66 -1.28 -16.00
CA PHE A 140 26.73 -0.68 -16.97
C PHE A 140 27.28 0.59 -17.62
N SER A 141 28.53 1.01 -17.39
CA SER A 141 29.11 2.22 -18.00
C SER A 141 29.76 1.95 -19.36
N ASP A 142 29.70 2.94 -20.25
CA ASP A 142 30.57 3.00 -21.43
C ASP A 142 32.04 3.03 -20.99
N THR A 143 32.97 2.47 -21.76
CA THR A 143 34.38 2.43 -21.35
C THR A 143 35.10 3.76 -21.48
N LYS A 144 34.61 4.67 -22.33
CA LYS A 144 35.21 5.98 -22.56
C LYS A 144 34.68 7.04 -21.60
N THR A 145 33.42 6.88 -21.20
CA THR A 145 32.69 7.85 -20.38
C THR A 145 31.89 7.11 -19.32
N ASN A 146 31.82 7.65 -18.10
CA ASN A 146 30.97 7.10 -17.04
C ASN A 146 29.48 7.44 -17.27
N GLU A 147 28.93 6.97 -18.39
CA GLU A 147 27.53 7.09 -18.80
C GLU A 147 26.97 5.69 -19.10
N PRO A 148 25.66 5.44 -18.89
CA PRO A 148 25.11 4.11 -19.11
C PRO A 148 25.23 3.61 -20.55
N LEU A 149 25.89 2.47 -20.74
CA LEU A 149 25.98 1.76 -22.00
C LEU A 149 24.68 1.00 -22.26
N LYS A 150 23.96 1.39 -23.31
CA LYS A 150 22.70 0.77 -23.71
C LYS A 150 22.94 -0.47 -24.58
N GLY A 151 22.07 -1.46 -24.43
CA GLY A 151 22.04 -2.65 -25.27
C GLY A 151 21.74 -3.92 -24.49
N ASP A 152 22.09 -5.05 -25.10
CA ASP A 152 21.85 -6.37 -24.52
C ASP A 152 23.06 -6.85 -23.72
N TYR A 153 22.82 -7.11 -22.44
CA TYR A 153 23.78 -7.72 -21.52
C TYR A 153 23.44 -9.19 -21.35
N VAL A 154 24.46 -10.03 -21.15
CA VAL A 154 24.29 -11.44 -20.81
C VAL A 154 25.09 -11.75 -19.55
N PHE A 155 24.40 -11.92 -18.43
CA PHE A 155 25.02 -12.40 -17.20
C PHE A 155 25.14 -13.92 -17.28
N SER A 156 26.36 -14.44 -17.17
CA SER A 156 26.65 -15.87 -17.19
C SER A 156 27.10 -16.31 -15.80
N ILE A 157 26.42 -17.32 -15.26
CA ILE A 157 26.77 -17.92 -13.98
C ILE A 157 27.19 -19.37 -14.27
N ASP A 158 28.48 -19.61 -14.16
CA ASP A 158 29.14 -20.86 -14.50
C ASP A 158 29.52 -21.57 -13.21
N THR A 159 28.93 -22.75 -13.00
CA THR A 159 29.28 -23.59 -11.85
C THR A 159 30.03 -24.83 -12.32
N TYR A 160 31.25 -24.99 -11.82
CA TYR A 160 32.11 -26.13 -12.11
C TYR A 160 32.08 -27.09 -10.93
N SER A 161 31.64 -28.33 -11.16
CA SER A 161 31.75 -29.43 -10.19
C SER A 161 32.62 -30.56 -10.71
N ILE A 162 33.15 -31.35 -9.78
CA ILE A 162 33.92 -32.56 -10.06
C ILE A 162 33.03 -33.76 -9.74
N ASN A 163 32.90 -34.69 -10.69
CA ASN A 163 32.27 -36.02 -10.54
C ASN A 163 30.82 -36.04 -10.00
N SER A 164 30.16 -34.89 -9.86
CA SER A 164 28.81 -34.77 -9.30
C SER A 164 27.96 -33.75 -10.06
N GLU A 165 26.76 -34.16 -10.45
CA GLU A 165 25.80 -33.26 -11.09
C GLU A 165 25.27 -32.23 -10.08
N ILE A 166 25.27 -30.97 -10.48
CA ILE A 166 24.65 -29.88 -9.73
C ILE A 166 23.18 -29.78 -10.15
N LYS A 167 22.27 -29.89 -9.19
CA LYS A 167 20.85 -29.60 -9.43
C LYS A 167 20.52 -28.21 -8.91
N SER A 168 20.24 -27.28 -9.82
CA SER A 168 19.76 -25.96 -9.45
C SER A 168 18.27 -26.01 -9.12
N HIS A 169 17.90 -25.68 -7.89
CA HIS A 169 16.52 -25.53 -7.42
C HIS A 169 16.00 -24.11 -7.66
N GLU A 170 16.86 -23.11 -7.49
CA GLU A 170 16.56 -21.69 -7.74
C GLU A 170 17.77 -21.03 -8.40
N SER A 171 17.55 -20.23 -9.43
CA SER A 171 18.59 -19.41 -10.05
C SER A 171 17.91 -18.19 -10.65
N LYS A 172 18.11 -17.04 -10.00
CA LYS A 172 17.40 -15.81 -10.28
C LYS A 172 18.36 -14.64 -10.29
N LEU A 173 18.33 -13.85 -11.36
CA LEU A 173 19.03 -12.58 -11.44
C LEU A 173 18.04 -11.44 -11.26
N ILE A 174 18.37 -10.51 -10.38
CA ILE A 174 17.59 -9.30 -10.11
C ILE A 174 18.41 -8.12 -10.56
N ILE A 175 17.86 -7.29 -11.44
CA ILE A 175 18.41 -5.98 -11.77
C ILE A 175 17.58 -4.94 -11.04
N GLY A 176 18.21 -4.28 -10.06
CA GLY A 176 17.63 -3.25 -9.21
C GLY A 176 17.25 -2.01 -10.00
N GLY A 177 15.98 -1.87 -10.36
CA GLY A 177 15.50 -0.65 -11.00
C GLY A 177 15.16 0.48 -10.02
N LYS A 178 15.05 1.68 -10.58
CA LYS A 178 14.48 2.87 -9.94
C LYS A 178 12.96 2.94 -10.12
N ALA A 179 12.40 2.22 -11.09
CA ALA A 179 10.97 2.11 -11.32
C ALA A 179 10.43 0.69 -11.07
N PHE A 180 9.25 0.55 -10.45
CA PHE A 180 8.62 -0.74 -10.16
C PHE A 180 7.10 -0.63 -10.08
N GLY A 181 6.43 -1.66 -10.59
CA GLY A 181 4.98 -1.87 -10.43
C GLY A 181 4.10 -0.72 -10.93
N MET A 182 2.82 -0.81 -10.59
CA MET A 182 1.82 0.18 -11.01
C MET A 182 1.81 1.43 -10.12
N MET A 183 2.15 1.29 -8.84
CA MET A 183 2.11 2.37 -7.84
C MET A 183 3.45 2.61 -7.14
N GLY A 184 4.52 1.94 -7.58
CA GLY A 184 5.82 2.05 -6.94
C GLY A 184 5.95 1.22 -5.66
N THR A 185 7.08 1.39 -5.00
CA THR A 185 7.37 0.78 -3.70
C THR A 185 7.70 1.82 -2.65
N ASP A 186 7.62 1.39 -1.40
CA ASP A 186 8.03 2.18 -0.24
C ASP A 186 9.45 1.85 0.27
N GLU A 187 9.84 2.48 1.38
CA GLU A 187 11.15 2.25 2.03
C GLU A 187 11.35 0.79 2.46
N LEU A 188 10.26 0.09 2.77
CA LEU A 188 10.25 -1.30 3.20
C LEU A 188 10.13 -2.28 2.02
N ARG A 189 10.26 -1.79 0.78
CA ARG A 189 10.15 -2.54 -0.49
C ARG A 189 8.74 -3.09 -0.78
N ARG A 190 7.72 -2.68 -0.02
CA ARG A 190 6.35 -3.16 -0.22
C ARG A 190 5.77 -2.53 -1.48
N ASP A 191 5.03 -3.32 -2.26
CA ASP A 191 4.27 -2.80 -3.40
C ASP A 191 3.06 -1.99 -2.90
N LEU A 192 3.06 -0.70 -3.23
CA LEU A 192 2.02 0.23 -2.80
C LEU A 192 0.67 -0.09 -3.44
N ALA A 193 0.62 -0.69 -4.63
CA ALA A 193 -0.63 -1.03 -5.30
C ALA A 193 -1.42 -2.05 -4.46
N ILE A 194 -0.73 -3.03 -3.90
CA ILE A 194 -1.31 -4.05 -3.03
C ILE A 194 -1.85 -3.40 -1.75
N GLY A 195 -1.08 -2.51 -1.12
CA GLY A 195 -1.52 -1.78 0.07
C GLY A 195 -2.78 -0.95 -0.19
N LEU A 196 -2.83 -0.22 -1.31
CA LEU A 196 -3.97 0.62 -1.69
C LEU A 196 -5.24 -0.21 -1.94
N LEU A 197 -5.12 -1.33 -2.65
CA LEU A 197 -6.24 -2.22 -2.93
C LEU A 197 -6.76 -2.89 -1.66
N TRP A 198 -5.87 -3.39 -0.79
CA TRP A 198 -6.27 -4.00 0.49
C TRP A 198 -6.85 -2.99 1.49
N GLY A 199 -6.42 -1.74 1.44
CA GLY A 199 -6.99 -0.66 2.27
C GLY A 199 -8.42 -0.28 1.87
N THR A 200 -8.82 -0.53 0.62
CA THR A 200 -10.15 -0.16 0.09
C THR A 200 -11.32 -0.81 0.84
N PRO A 201 -11.43 -2.15 0.98
CA PRO A 201 -12.53 -2.77 1.71
C PRO A 201 -12.57 -2.34 3.18
N LEU A 202 -11.41 -2.06 3.77
CA LEU A 202 -11.30 -1.64 5.16
C LEU A 202 -11.81 -0.22 5.38
N ALA A 203 -11.42 0.72 4.51
CA ALA A 203 -11.95 2.08 4.51
C ALA A 203 -13.47 2.08 4.32
N LEU A 204 -13.98 1.29 3.35
CA LEU A 204 -15.43 1.17 3.13
C LEU A 204 -16.15 0.54 4.32
N PHE A 205 -15.58 -0.48 4.96
CA PHE A 205 -16.12 -1.08 6.18
C PHE A 205 -16.27 -0.05 7.29
N ILE A 206 -15.20 0.67 7.63
CA ILE A 206 -15.21 1.70 8.67
C ILE A 206 -16.25 2.77 8.34
N GLY A 207 -16.16 3.31 7.12
CA GLY A 207 -17.03 4.37 6.65
C GLY A 207 -18.51 4.00 6.75
N LEU A 208 -18.90 2.85 6.19
CA LEU A 208 -20.30 2.41 6.17
C LEU A 208 -20.82 2.04 7.55
N VAL A 209 -20.06 1.24 8.30
CA VAL A 209 -20.51 0.71 9.59
C VAL A 209 -20.67 1.82 10.62
N VAL A 210 -19.70 2.74 10.72
CA VAL A 210 -19.79 3.91 11.61
C VAL A 210 -20.96 4.79 11.22
N SER A 211 -21.14 5.06 9.92
CA SER A 211 -22.17 5.99 9.44
C SER A 211 -23.58 5.45 9.63
N ILE A 212 -23.82 4.20 9.24
CA ILE A 212 -25.14 3.58 9.38
C ILE A 212 -25.51 3.48 10.86
N ALA A 213 -24.60 3.01 11.71
CA ALA A 213 -24.85 2.90 13.14
C ALA A 213 -25.10 4.28 13.78
N SER A 214 -24.27 5.28 13.47
CA SER A 214 -24.43 6.64 13.99
C SER A 214 -25.75 7.28 13.56
N VAL A 215 -26.15 7.09 12.31
CA VAL A 215 -27.42 7.60 11.78
C VAL A 215 -28.61 6.92 12.43
N ILE A 216 -28.60 5.60 12.56
CA ILE A 216 -29.67 4.87 13.23
C ILE A 216 -29.79 5.31 14.70
N MET A 217 -28.67 5.35 15.44
CA MET A 217 -28.68 5.79 16.84
C MET A 217 -29.16 7.23 16.97
N GLY A 218 -28.66 8.14 16.14
CA GLY A 218 -29.03 9.55 16.15
C GLY A 218 -30.51 9.77 15.83
N LEU A 219 -31.04 9.07 14.81
CA LEU A 219 -32.46 9.13 14.45
C LEU A 219 -33.34 8.61 15.57
N LEU A 220 -33.05 7.43 16.11
CA LEU A 220 -33.85 6.86 17.19
C LEU A 220 -33.84 7.76 18.42
N TYR A 221 -32.67 8.25 18.81
CA TYR A 221 -32.51 9.14 19.96
C TYR A 221 -33.23 10.47 19.78
N GLY A 222 -32.97 11.16 18.66
CA GLY A 222 -33.54 12.47 18.36
C GLY A 222 -35.05 12.43 18.13
N VAL A 223 -35.53 11.44 17.37
CA VAL A 223 -36.98 11.27 17.12
C VAL A 223 -37.71 10.99 18.41
N TYR A 224 -37.17 10.11 19.27
CA TYR A 224 -37.79 9.79 20.56
C TYR A 224 -37.84 11.01 21.49
N ALA A 225 -36.74 11.76 21.60
CA ALA A 225 -36.68 13.00 22.39
C ALA A 225 -37.72 14.03 21.91
N GLY A 226 -37.72 14.34 20.60
CA GLY A 226 -38.66 15.31 20.01
C GLY A 226 -40.12 14.86 20.08
N PHE A 227 -40.40 13.57 19.90
CA PHE A 227 -41.76 13.04 19.94
C PHE A 227 -42.35 13.09 21.36
N LYS A 228 -41.60 12.62 22.37
CA LYS A 228 -42.05 12.65 23.78
C LYS A 228 -42.17 14.08 24.31
N GLY A 229 -41.18 14.94 24.02
CA GLY A 229 -41.15 16.32 24.48
C GLY A 229 -41.00 16.46 26.01
N LYS A 230 -41.18 17.69 26.51
CA LYS A 230 -41.15 18.04 27.94
C LYS A 230 -39.81 17.63 28.60
N LYS A 231 -39.86 17.09 29.82
CA LYS A 231 -38.68 16.69 30.60
C LYS A 231 -37.81 15.63 29.91
N THR A 232 -38.42 14.69 29.17
CA THR A 232 -37.65 13.65 28.47
C THR A 232 -36.74 14.26 27.42
N ASP A 233 -37.26 15.22 26.66
CA ASP A 233 -36.50 15.94 25.65
C ASP A 233 -35.35 16.73 26.25
N GLU A 234 -35.61 17.48 27.33
CA GLU A 234 -34.59 18.26 28.03
C GLU A 234 -33.46 17.39 28.57
N VAL A 235 -33.77 16.28 29.25
CA VAL A 235 -32.75 15.38 29.84
C VAL A 235 -31.91 14.72 28.74
N MET A 236 -32.56 14.22 27.68
CA MET A 236 -31.86 13.58 26.57
C MET A 236 -30.97 14.57 25.82
N MET A 237 -31.45 15.79 25.56
CA MET A 237 -30.64 16.80 24.90
C MET A 237 -29.49 17.31 25.76
N ARG A 238 -29.67 17.42 27.07
CA ARG A 238 -28.55 17.73 27.98
C ARG A 238 -27.46 16.66 27.92
N PHE A 239 -27.81 15.38 27.93
CA PHE A 239 -26.82 14.30 27.78
C PHE A 239 -26.10 14.37 26.42
N ASN A 240 -26.86 14.58 25.36
CA ASN A 240 -26.30 14.77 24.02
C ASN A 240 -25.35 15.98 23.95
N ASP A 241 -25.71 17.11 24.56
CA ASP A 241 -24.88 18.31 24.60
C ASP A 241 -23.57 18.09 25.37
N VAL A 242 -23.58 17.29 26.44
CA VAL A 242 -22.36 16.90 27.16
C VAL A 242 -21.42 16.13 26.23
N ILE A 243 -21.91 15.13 25.49
CA ILE A 243 -21.05 14.37 24.56
C ILE A 243 -20.59 15.28 23.40
N TYR A 244 -21.48 16.14 22.88
CA TYR A 244 -21.15 17.06 21.79
C TYR A 244 -20.04 18.05 22.15
N ALA A 245 -19.98 18.46 23.42
CA ALA A 245 -18.95 19.37 23.92
C ALA A 245 -17.57 18.70 24.03
N LEU A 246 -17.49 17.37 23.99
CA LEU A 246 -16.21 16.67 24.03
C LEU A 246 -15.51 16.75 22.67
N PRO A 247 -14.23 17.15 22.61
CA PRO A 247 -13.49 17.18 21.36
C PRO A 247 -13.18 15.74 20.91
N ALA A 248 -13.87 15.28 19.87
CA ALA A 248 -13.83 13.89 19.43
C ALA A 248 -12.40 13.40 19.13
N LEU A 249 -11.60 14.18 18.38
CA LEU A 249 -10.24 13.80 18.00
C LEU A 249 -9.32 13.56 19.21
N PRO A 250 -9.16 14.50 20.17
CA PRO A 250 -8.40 14.24 21.40
C PRO A 250 -8.87 13.02 22.19
N PHE A 251 -10.19 12.79 22.30
CA PHE A 251 -10.71 11.61 22.97
C PHE A 251 -10.32 10.32 22.23
N LEU A 252 -10.47 10.28 20.90
CA LEU A 252 -10.06 9.13 20.10
C LEU A 252 -8.57 8.84 20.25
N ILE A 253 -7.72 9.88 20.29
CA ILE A 253 -6.28 9.73 20.53
C ILE A 253 -6.03 9.07 21.89
N ILE A 254 -6.62 9.60 22.96
CA ILE A 254 -6.45 9.06 24.32
C ILE A 254 -6.92 7.61 24.38
N LEU A 255 -8.06 7.29 23.80
CA LEU A 255 -8.62 5.94 23.82
C LEU A 255 -7.79 4.96 22.98
N SER A 256 -7.27 5.37 21.82
CA SER A 256 -6.36 4.53 21.01
C SER A 256 -5.07 4.17 21.76
N VAL A 257 -4.53 5.12 22.55
CA VAL A 257 -3.30 4.91 23.32
C VAL A 257 -3.56 4.10 24.60
N THR A 258 -4.68 4.33 25.29
CA THR A 258 -4.94 3.75 26.61
C THR A 258 -5.69 2.43 26.60
N ILE A 259 -6.56 2.20 25.61
CA ILE A 259 -7.43 1.01 25.55
C ILE A 259 -6.89 0.03 24.52
N SER A 260 -6.88 0.42 23.24
CA SER A 260 -6.41 -0.42 22.14
C SER A 260 -6.38 0.39 20.85
N ASN A 261 -5.39 0.14 20.00
CA ASN A 261 -5.33 0.63 18.63
C ASN A 261 -6.05 -0.29 17.62
N SER A 262 -6.82 -1.28 18.08
CA SER A 262 -7.58 -2.17 17.21
C SER A 262 -8.62 -1.41 16.39
N ILE A 263 -8.70 -1.75 15.11
CA ILE A 263 -9.63 -1.08 14.19
C ILE A 263 -11.10 -1.25 14.60
N PHE A 264 -11.46 -2.38 15.21
CA PHE A 264 -12.82 -2.64 15.68
C PHE A 264 -13.18 -1.79 16.91
N VAL A 265 -12.21 -1.56 17.78
CA VAL A 265 -12.36 -0.69 18.96
C VAL A 265 -12.50 0.76 18.52
N LEU A 266 -11.69 1.20 17.54
CA LEU A 266 -11.80 2.54 16.94
C LEU A 266 -13.18 2.77 16.31
N VAL A 267 -13.69 1.80 15.54
CA VAL A 267 -15.05 1.84 14.97
C VAL A 267 -16.10 2.02 16.07
N GLY A 268 -15.97 1.30 17.20
CA GLY A 268 -16.84 1.45 18.35
C GLY A 268 -16.82 2.87 18.94
N PHE A 269 -15.63 3.47 19.09
CA PHE A 269 -15.53 4.85 19.59
C PHE A 269 -16.14 5.85 18.60
N LEU A 270 -15.88 5.70 17.30
CA LEU A 270 -16.48 6.56 16.28
C LEU A 270 -18.02 6.50 16.32
N MET A 271 -18.61 5.33 16.58
CA MET A 271 -20.05 5.21 16.78
C MET A 271 -20.57 5.96 18.00
N ILE A 272 -19.82 5.97 19.10
CA ILE A 272 -20.21 6.67 20.35
C ILE A 272 -20.24 8.19 20.17
N PHE A 273 -19.36 8.74 19.34
CA PHE A 273 -19.30 10.18 19.10
C PHE A 273 -20.11 10.62 17.86
N GLY A 274 -20.30 9.76 16.86
CA GLY A 274 -20.87 10.12 15.56
C GLY A 274 -22.38 10.43 15.55
N TRP A 275 -23.16 9.93 16.51
CA TRP A 275 -24.62 10.06 16.50
C TRP A 275 -25.16 11.41 17.00
N VAL A 276 -24.33 12.16 17.74
CA VAL A 276 -24.75 13.29 18.57
C VAL A 276 -25.25 14.48 17.76
N GLY A 277 -24.56 14.80 16.64
CA GLY A 277 -25.02 15.84 15.71
C GLY A 277 -26.31 15.44 15.01
N ILE A 278 -26.42 14.16 14.63
CA ILE A 278 -27.57 13.62 13.91
C ILE A 278 -28.82 13.66 14.78
N ALA A 279 -28.68 13.36 16.08
CA ALA A 279 -29.78 13.42 17.05
C ALA A 279 -30.38 14.83 17.18
N LYS A 280 -29.57 15.89 17.18
CA LYS A 280 -30.07 17.27 17.28
C LYS A 280 -30.97 17.64 16.10
N VAL A 281 -30.56 17.30 14.89
CA VAL A 281 -31.33 17.59 13.67
C VAL A 281 -32.57 16.71 13.61
N ALA A 282 -32.45 15.41 13.89
CA ALA A 282 -33.56 14.47 13.92
C ALA A 282 -34.63 14.89 14.94
N ARG A 283 -34.22 15.41 16.11
CA ARG A 283 -35.11 16.01 17.10
C ARG A 283 -35.86 17.21 16.53
N SER A 284 -35.16 18.16 15.92
CA SER A 284 -35.78 19.35 15.33
C SER A 284 -36.83 18.99 14.28
N MET A 285 -36.51 18.04 13.39
CA MET A 285 -37.47 17.54 12.40
C MET A 285 -38.65 16.79 13.05
N SER A 286 -38.40 15.98 14.07
CA SER A 286 -39.45 15.27 14.81
C SER A 286 -40.44 16.23 15.47
N LEU A 287 -39.96 17.32 16.09
CA LEU A 287 -40.80 18.37 16.67
C LEU A 287 -41.71 19.03 15.63
N GLN A 288 -41.19 19.29 14.43
CA GLN A 288 -41.97 19.87 13.32
C GLN A 288 -42.99 18.90 12.73
N ILE A 289 -42.64 17.61 12.61
CA ILE A 289 -43.55 16.60 12.05
C ILE A 289 -44.66 16.28 13.05
N LYS A 290 -44.35 16.28 14.35
CA LYS A 290 -45.30 16.01 15.43
C LYS A 290 -46.51 16.96 15.41
N THR A 291 -46.33 18.22 15.03
CA THR A 291 -47.40 19.23 15.00
C THR A 291 -48.19 19.24 13.69
N ARG A 292 -47.95 18.28 12.78
CA ARG A 292 -48.72 18.18 11.54
C ARG A 292 -50.07 17.53 11.80
N GLY A 293 -51.12 18.05 11.16
CA GLY A 293 -52.51 17.63 11.39
C GLY A 293 -52.78 16.14 11.23
N TYR A 294 -52.06 15.42 10.34
CA TYR A 294 -52.21 13.97 10.21
C TYR A 294 -51.63 13.18 11.39
N VAL A 295 -50.61 13.71 12.08
CA VAL A 295 -50.04 13.10 13.29
C VAL A 295 -50.98 13.36 14.47
N ASP A 296 -51.50 14.58 14.59
CA ASP A 296 -52.49 14.92 15.62
C ASP A 296 -53.77 14.10 15.46
N ALA A 297 -54.28 13.94 14.23
CA ALA A 297 -55.44 13.09 13.95
C ALA A 297 -55.18 11.62 14.35
N ALA A 298 -54.01 11.07 14.01
CA ALA A 298 -53.65 9.70 14.41
C ALA A 298 -53.58 9.53 15.93
N ASN A 299 -53.11 10.55 16.65
CA ASN A 299 -53.09 10.58 18.11
C ASN A 299 -54.52 10.66 18.70
N MET A 300 -55.38 11.51 18.15
CA MET A 300 -56.80 11.60 18.56
C MET A 300 -57.58 10.30 18.32
N MET A 301 -57.21 9.54 17.27
CA MET A 301 -57.77 8.22 17.00
C MET A 301 -57.22 7.11 17.92
N GLY A 302 -56.41 7.45 18.92
CA GLY A 302 -55.90 6.50 19.90
C GLY A 302 -54.78 5.58 19.38
N GLN A 303 -54.08 5.97 18.30
CA GLN A 303 -52.98 5.16 17.78
C GLN A 303 -51.82 5.10 18.77
N LYS A 304 -51.25 3.90 18.99
CA LYS A 304 -50.07 3.73 19.86
C LYS A 304 -48.90 4.63 19.40
N ASN A 305 -48.25 5.28 20.35
CA ASN A 305 -47.09 6.16 20.13
C ASN A 305 -45.99 5.55 19.24
N SER A 306 -45.62 4.28 19.47
CA SER A 306 -44.61 3.59 18.65
C SER A 306 -45.05 3.45 17.19
N LYS A 307 -46.33 3.19 16.95
CA LYS A 307 -46.91 3.11 15.61
C LYS A 307 -46.96 4.48 14.94
N ILE A 308 -47.22 5.55 15.68
CA ILE A 308 -47.14 6.92 15.15
C ILE A 308 -45.70 7.24 14.72
N VAL A 309 -44.73 6.96 15.58
CA VAL A 309 -43.31 7.20 15.31
C VAL A 309 -42.83 6.43 14.08
N LEU A 310 -43.08 5.11 14.02
CA LEU A 310 -42.62 4.26 12.93
C LEU A 310 -43.36 4.50 11.59
N LYS A 311 -44.65 4.85 11.62
CA LYS A 311 -45.46 4.99 10.41
C LYS A 311 -45.54 6.42 9.87
N HIS A 312 -45.43 7.42 10.73
CA HIS A 312 -45.69 8.82 10.35
C HIS A 312 -44.48 9.75 10.52
N ILE A 313 -43.55 9.45 11.43
CA ILE A 313 -42.40 10.32 11.71
C ILE A 313 -41.14 9.81 11.02
N LEU A 314 -40.64 8.62 11.39
CA LEU A 314 -39.40 8.06 10.83
C LEU A 314 -39.35 8.03 9.30
N PRO A 315 -40.40 7.60 8.57
CA PRO A 315 -40.37 7.57 7.11
C PRO A 315 -40.12 8.94 6.48
N GLN A 316 -40.56 10.02 7.15
CA GLN A 316 -40.38 11.38 6.67
C GLN A 316 -38.94 11.89 6.86
N LEU A 317 -38.17 11.28 7.78
CA LEU A 317 -36.75 11.57 8.01
C LEU A 317 -35.81 10.73 7.12
N LEU A 318 -36.33 9.78 6.31
CA LEU A 318 -35.49 8.97 5.42
C LEU A 318 -34.60 9.80 4.47
N PRO A 319 -35.07 10.89 3.81
CA PRO A 319 -34.18 11.71 2.98
C PRO A 319 -32.99 12.26 3.79
N TYR A 320 -33.26 12.77 4.99
CA TYR A 320 -32.23 13.25 5.90
C TYR A 320 -31.29 12.13 6.36
N ALA A 321 -31.82 10.93 6.62
CA ALA A 321 -31.03 9.76 6.97
C ALA A 321 -30.02 9.41 5.87
N PHE A 322 -30.46 9.32 4.61
CA PHE A 322 -29.59 9.00 3.48
C PHE A 322 -28.53 10.09 3.24
N ALA A 323 -28.93 11.36 3.31
CA ALA A 323 -27.99 12.48 3.21
C ALA A 323 -26.95 12.46 4.35
N SER A 324 -27.38 12.14 5.57
CA SER A 324 -26.49 12.03 6.73
C SER A 324 -25.50 10.87 6.58
N ILE A 325 -25.93 9.72 6.06
CA ILE A 325 -25.02 8.59 5.77
C ILE A 325 -23.98 9.04 4.74
N ALA A 326 -24.40 9.66 3.64
CA ALA A 326 -23.52 10.08 2.56
C ALA A 326 -22.40 11.03 3.02
N ILE A 327 -22.69 11.92 3.97
CA ILE A 327 -21.69 12.85 4.55
C ILE A 327 -20.85 12.15 5.64
N SER A 328 -21.46 11.26 6.42
CA SER A 328 -20.77 10.60 7.55
C SER A 328 -19.71 9.60 7.08
N VAL A 329 -19.91 8.95 5.93
CA VAL A 329 -18.98 7.94 5.41
C VAL A 329 -17.58 8.52 5.16
N PRO A 330 -17.42 9.59 4.35
CA PRO A 330 -16.11 10.23 4.18
C PRO A 330 -15.55 10.79 5.48
N ALA A 331 -16.39 11.31 6.37
CA ALA A 331 -15.93 11.84 7.65
C ALA A 331 -15.31 10.74 8.52
N ALA A 332 -15.93 9.55 8.58
CA ALA A 332 -15.41 8.40 9.30
C ALA A 332 -14.10 7.87 8.70
N ILE A 333 -14.03 7.74 7.37
CA ILE A 333 -12.82 7.32 6.65
C ILE A 333 -11.68 8.30 6.92
N THR A 334 -11.93 9.60 6.81
CA THR A 334 -10.92 10.65 7.02
C THR A 334 -10.45 10.68 8.47
N THR A 335 -11.37 10.45 9.43
CA THR A 335 -11.01 10.40 10.85
C THR A 335 -10.11 9.21 11.16
N GLU A 336 -10.43 8.01 10.65
CA GLU A 336 -9.53 6.85 10.80
C GLU A 336 -8.19 7.10 10.11
N ALA A 337 -8.20 7.59 8.87
CA ALA A 337 -6.97 7.89 8.15
C ALA A 337 -6.09 8.91 8.89
N GLY A 338 -6.70 9.92 9.52
CA GLY A 338 -6.02 10.90 10.36
C GLY A 338 -5.41 10.31 11.63
N LEU A 339 -6.14 9.43 12.34
CA LEU A 339 -5.60 8.72 13.50
C LEU A 339 -4.45 7.77 13.10
N SER A 340 -4.64 7.03 12.01
CA SER A 340 -3.63 6.10 11.50
C SER A 340 -2.38 6.86 11.02
N PHE A 341 -2.55 8.01 10.35
CA PHE A 341 -1.46 8.93 10.00
C PHE A 341 -0.65 9.39 11.22
N LEU A 342 -1.31 9.63 12.36
CA LEU A 342 -0.65 9.96 13.64
C LEU A 342 0.02 8.75 14.31
N GLY A 343 -0.01 7.57 13.70
CA GLY A 343 0.57 6.34 14.25
C GLY A 343 -0.32 5.63 15.27
N LEU A 344 -1.62 5.97 15.32
CA LEU A 344 -2.58 5.44 16.29
C LEU A 344 -3.58 4.44 15.68
N GLY A 345 -3.35 4.03 14.43
CA GLY A 345 -4.12 3.01 13.74
C GLY A 345 -3.67 1.59 14.10
N ASP A 346 -4.41 0.61 13.59
CA ASP A 346 -4.10 -0.81 13.77
C ASP A 346 -2.97 -1.22 12.81
N PRO A 347 -1.78 -1.61 13.30
CA PRO A 347 -0.65 -1.98 12.45
C PRO A 347 -0.85 -3.31 11.71
N SER A 348 -1.88 -4.08 12.09
CA SER A 348 -2.16 -5.40 11.48
C SER A 348 -2.73 -5.27 10.08
N PHE A 349 -3.26 -4.09 9.71
CA PHE A 349 -3.93 -3.87 8.44
C PHE A 349 -3.31 -2.70 7.66
N PRO A 350 -3.16 -2.83 6.33
CA PRO A 350 -2.67 -1.74 5.49
C PRO A 350 -3.79 -0.71 5.21
N THR A 351 -4.09 0.17 6.16
CA THR A 351 -5.04 1.28 5.94
C THR A 351 -4.37 2.39 5.12
N TRP A 352 -5.16 3.19 4.39
CA TRP A 352 -4.61 4.32 3.63
C TRP A 352 -3.92 5.35 4.54
N GLY A 353 -4.43 5.54 5.75
CA GLY A 353 -3.77 6.37 6.76
C GLY A 353 -2.44 5.78 7.23
N HIS A 354 -2.32 4.44 7.30
CA HIS A 354 -1.06 3.80 7.69
C HIS A 354 0.01 3.93 6.59
N ILE A 355 -0.39 3.84 5.31
CA ILE A 355 0.50 4.11 4.18
C ILE A 355 1.02 5.55 4.26
N LEU A 356 0.14 6.52 4.57
CA LEU A 356 0.51 7.92 4.77
C LEU A 356 1.38 8.13 6.01
N HIS A 357 1.15 7.38 7.09
CA HIS A 357 1.99 7.39 8.29
C HIS A 357 3.41 6.99 7.93
N ASP A 358 3.59 5.86 7.23
CA ASP A 358 4.91 5.38 6.85
C ASP A 358 5.59 6.38 5.90
N ALA A 359 4.85 6.95 4.94
CA ALA A 359 5.37 8.00 4.08
C ALA A 359 5.89 9.21 4.89
N ASN A 360 5.16 9.64 5.93
CA ASN A 360 5.59 10.72 6.80
C ASN A 360 6.81 10.34 7.66
N THR A 361 6.79 9.16 8.29
CA THR A 361 7.86 8.65 9.14
C THR A 361 9.18 8.51 8.38
N PHE A 362 9.13 8.09 7.12
CA PHE A 362 10.30 7.98 6.24
C PHE A 362 10.59 9.26 5.44
N GLY A 363 9.95 10.39 5.76
CA GLY A 363 10.25 11.68 5.11
C GLY A 363 9.99 11.71 3.60
N ALA A 364 9.00 10.96 3.12
CA ALA A 364 8.68 10.84 1.70
C ALA A 364 8.43 12.18 1.02
N ALA A 365 7.76 13.11 1.72
CA ALA A 365 7.48 14.45 1.20
C ALA A 365 8.77 15.25 0.95
N ALA A 366 9.71 15.23 1.90
CA ALA A 366 10.99 15.93 1.79
C ALA A 366 11.89 15.32 0.70
N ARG A 367 11.74 14.01 0.43
CA ARG A 367 12.47 13.29 -0.61
C ARG A 367 11.79 13.32 -1.99
N GLY A 368 10.65 13.99 -2.13
CA GLY A 368 9.92 14.08 -3.40
C GLY A 368 9.24 12.77 -3.85
N LEU A 369 9.02 11.82 -2.93
CA LEU A 369 8.44 10.50 -3.20
C LEU A 369 6.91 10.58 -3.30
N TRP A 370 6.42 11.37 -4.24
CA TRP A 370 5.01 11.73 -4.36
C TRP A 370 4.09 10.52 -4.56
N TRP A 371 4.56 9.43 -5.16
CA TRP A 371 3.79 8.21 -5.42
C TRP A 371 3.42 7.45 -4.13
N TRP A 372 4.10 7.72 -3.02
CA TRP A 372 3.73 7.17 -1.71
C TRP A 372 2.59 7.98 -1.05
N ILE A 373 2.47 9.26 -1.38
CA ILE A 373 1.56 10.21 -0.70
C ILE A 373 0.28 10.46 -1.52
N MET A 374 0.42 10.74 -2.81
CA MET A 374 -0.69 11.14 -3.66
C MET A 374 -1.74 10.03 -3.84
N PRO A 375 -1.38 8.77 -4.13
CA PRO A 375 -2.37 7.71 -4.32
C PRO A 375 -3.31 7.46 -3.13
N PRO A 376 -2.84 7.28 -1.87
CA PRO A 376 -3.77 7.09 -0.74
C PRO A 376 -4.64 8.33 -0.50
N GLY A 377 -4.12 9.55 -0.69
CA GLY A 377 -4.92 10.77 -0.60
C GLY A 377 -6.03 10.85 -1.67
N VAL A 378 -5.70 10.49 -2.92
CA VAL A 378 -6.67 10.42 -4.03
C VAL A 378 -7.73 9.35 -3.77
N MET A 379 -7.35 8.19 -3.21
CA MET A 379 -8.31 7.14 -2.84
C MET A 379 -9.30 7.60 -1.77
N ILE A 380 -8.85 8.31 -0.73
CA ILE A 380 -9.73 8.92 0.27
C ILE A 380 -10.69 9.92 -0.39
N ALA A 381 -10.17 10.79 -1.27
CA ALA A 381 -10.97 11.79 -1.97
C ALA A 381 -12.03 11.16 -2.91
N ILE A 382 -11.64 10.16 -3.70
CA ILE A 382 -12.55 9.43 -4.60
C ILE A 382 -13.63 8.71 -3.81
N ALA A 383 -13.26 8.03 -2.72
CA ALA A 383 -14.24 7.38 -1.85
C ALA A 383 -15.25 8.40 -1.31
N GLY A 384 -14.77 9.55 -0.82
CA GLY A 384 -15.67 10.60 -0.34
C GLY A 384 -16.58 11.17 -1.41
N LEU A 385 -16.04 11.49 -2.59
CA LEU A 385 -16.83 11.98 -3.73
C LEU A 385 -17.88 10.97 -4.19
N ALA A 386 -17.54 9.68 -4.22
CA ALA A 386 -18.47 8.62 -4.58
C ALA A 386 -19.68 8.59 -3.63
N PHE A 387 -19.45 8.69 -2.31
CA PHE A 387 -20.53 8.71 -1.34
C PHE A 387 -21.36 10.00 -1.40
N VAL A 388 -20.74 11.16 -1.66
CA VAL A 388 -21.47 12.41 -1.89
C VAL A 388 -22.39 12.29 -3.11
N PHE A 389 -21.91 11.73 -4.23
CA PHE A 389 -22.75 11.53 -5.42
C PHE A 389 -23.86 10.50 -5.19
N ILE A 390 -23.60 9.41 -4.47
CA ILE A 390 -24.63 8.44 -4.06
C ILE A 390 -25.70 9.15 -3.20
N GLY A 391 -25.28 9.98 -2.25
CA GLY A 391 -26.19 10.77 -1.42
C GLY A 391 -27.10 11.69 -2.23
N ASN A 392 -26.53 12.44 -3.17
CA ASN A 392 -27.28 13.34 -4.05
C ASN A 392 -28.27 12.59 -4.95
N ALA A 393 -27.85 11.45 -5.51
CA ALA A 393 -28.72 10.61 -6.33
C ALA A 393 -29.88 10.01 -5.52
N LEU A 394 -29.61 9.56 -4.29
CA LEU A 394 -30.65 9.06 -3.38
C LEU A 394 -31.63 10.16 -2.99
N ASP A 395 -31.16 11.36 -2.68
CA ASP A 395 -32.04 12.48 -2.31
C ASP A 395 -32.99 12.85 -3.47
N ALA A 396 -32.50 12.85 -4.71
CA ALA A 396 -33.34 13.08 -5.90
C ALA A 396 -34.44 12.02 -6.10
N ILE A 397 -34.21 10.77 -5.67
CA ILE A 397 -35.20 9.69 -5.75
C ILE A 397 -36.20 9.77 -4.59
N VAL A 398 -35.72 10.04 -3.37
CA VAL A 398 -36.52 10.01 -2.15
C VAL A 398 -37.34 11.30 -1.98
N ASN A 399 -36.91 12.42 -2.56
CA ASN A 399 -37.61 13.70 -2.51
C ASN A 399 -38.39 14.00 -3.82
N PRO A 400 -39.70 13.66 -3.91
CA PRO A 400 -40.49 13.85 -5.13
C PRO A 400 -40.68 15.31 -5.55
N LYS A 401 -40.32 16.29 -4.69
CA LYS A 401 -40.40 17.72 -5.03
C LYS A 401 -39.27 18.21 -5.94
N LEU A 402 -38.18 17.46 -6.07
CA LEU A 402 -37.02 17.80 -6.92
C LEU A 402 -37.14 17.27 -8.36
N LYS A 403 -38.20 16.52 -8.68
CA LYS A 403 -38.43 15.90 -10.00
C LYS A 403 -39.10 16.82 -11.04
N ARG A 404 -39.15 18.13 -10.80
CA ARG A 404 -39.95 19.06 -11.62
C ARG A 404 -39.10 19.94 -12.52
#